data_AF-A0ABD5YSF1-F1
#
_entry.id   AF-A0ABD5YSF1-F1
#
_cell.length_a   1.000
_cell.length_b   1.000
_cell.length_c   1.000
_cell.angle_alpha   90.00
_cell.angle_beta   90.00
_cell.angle_gamma   90.00
#
_symmetry.space_group_name_H-M   'P 1'
#
loop_
_entity.id
_entity.type
_entity.pdbx_description
1 polymer ?
#
loop_
_entity_poly.entity_id
_entity_poly.type
_entity_poly.pdbx_seq_one_letter_code
_entity_poly.pdbx_strand_id
1 'polypeptide(L)' 'MKLPHITPSMPHCQNCDAFVSRQYARVFTPDGIANPRVCPNCEDKVRDGNSVRDVHN' A
#
# COMPACT_ATOMS: atom_id res chain seq x y z
N MET A 1 -24.13 2.11 17.84
CA MET A 1 -24.11 1.59 16.45
C MET A 1 -23.00 2.33 15.72
N LYS A 2 -21.77 1.78 15.72
CA LYS A 2 -20.64 2.41 15.03
C LYS A 2 -20.61 1.80 13.63
N LEU A 3 -21.10 2.51 12.63
CA LEU A 3 -20.90 2.11 11.24
C LEU A 3 -19.39 1.98 11.02
N PRO A 4 -18.90 0.86 10.44
CA PRO A 4 -17.48 0.75 10.13
C PRO A 4 -17.16 1.86 9.13
N HIS A 5 -16.03 2.55 9.33
CA HIS A 5 -15.55 3.63 8.47
C HIS A 5 -15.10 3.11 7.10
N ILE A 6 -15.99 2.44 6.38
CA ILE A 6 -15.83 2.02 4.99
C ILE A 6 -16.62 3.00 4.13
N THR A 7 -16.38 4.30 4.31
CA THR A 7 -16.55 5.17 3.17
C THR A 7 -15.40 4.83 2.23
N PRO A 8 -15.62 4.59 0.93
CA PRO A 8 -14.55 4.45 -0.03
C PRO A 8 -13.95 5.85 -0.25
N SER A 9 -13.40 6.46 0.82
CA SER A 9 -12.54 7.63 0.74
C SER A 9 -11.51 7.28 -0.31
N MET A 10 -11.39 8.15 -1.31
CA MET A 10 -10.38 8.06 -2.34
C MET A 10 -9.05 7.74 -1.64
N PRO A 11 -8.50 6.53 -1.80
CA PRO A 11 -7.42 6.13 -0.92
C PRO A 11 -6.17 6.93 -1.27
N HIS A 12 -5.49 7.39 -0.23
CA HIS A 12 -4.24 8.15 -0.37
C HIS A 12 -3.09 7.35 0.24
N CYS A 13 -1.93 7.43 -0.39
CA CYS A 13 -0.70 6.92 0.18
C CYS A 13 -0.36 7.65 1.47
N GLN A 14 -0.14 6.95 2.58
CA GLN A 14 0.27 7.60 3.83
C GLN A 14 1.73 8.11 3.82
N ASN A 15 2.52 7.77 2.79
CA ASN A 15 3.93 8.15 2.68
C ASN A 15 4.18 9.36 1.77
N CYS A 16 3.38 9.55 0.71
CA CYS A 16 3.56 10.65 -0.24
C CYS A 16 2.26 11.38 -0.60
N ASP A 17 1.15 11.07 0.09
CA ASP A 17 -0.19 11.62 -0.12
C ASP A 17 -0.79 11.45 -1.52
N ALA A 18 -0.06 10.78 -2.42
CA ALA A 18 -0.53 10.48 -3.77
C ALA A 18 -1.82 9.66 -3.72
N PHE A 19 -2.77 10.03 -4.57
CA PHE A 19 -3.98 9.25 -4.80
C PHE A 19 -3.61 7.86 -5.35
N VAL A 20 -4.27 6.83 -4.84
CA VAL A 20 -4.18 5.45 -5.33
C VAL A 20 -5.57 4.89 -5.63
N SER A 21 -5.65 3.93 -6.53
CA SER A 21 -6.94 3.33 -6.87
C SER A 21 -7.48 2.48 -5.71
N ARG A 22 -8.81 2.37 -5.60
CA ARG A 22 -9.44 1.49 -4.61
C ARG A 22 -9.10 0.02 -4.80
N GLN A 23 -8.91 -0.41 -6.05
CA GLN A 23 -8.47 -1.77 -6.35
C GLN A 23 -7.06 -2.01 -5.81
N TYR A 24 -6.16 -1.03 -5.97
CA TYR A 24 -4.82 -1.10 -5.40
C TYR A 24 -4.88 -1.17 -3.87
N ALA A 25 -5.59 -0.24 -3.22
CA ALA A 25 -5.71 -0.23 -1.77
C ALA A 25 -6.28 -1.55 -1.22
N ARG A 26 -7.29 -2.14 -1.85
CA ARG A 26 -7.89 -3.41 -1.41
C ARG A 26 -6.90 -4.58 -1.41
N VAL A 27 -6.00 -4.64 -2.39
CA VAL A 27 -5.06 -5.77 -2.55
C VAL A 27 -3.84 -5.59 -1.67
N PHE A 28 -3.37 -4.35 -1.51
CA PHE A 28 -2.08 -4.05 -0.90
C PHE A 28 -2.17 -3.43 0.50
N THR A 29 -3.39 -3.29 1.04
CA THR A 29 -3.62 -2.77 2.39
C THR A 29 -4.15 -3.89 3.30
N PRO A 30 -3.58 -4.08 4.50
CA PRO A 30 -4.07 -5.07 5.46
C PRO A 30 -5.53 -4.82 5.87
N ASP A 31 -6.21 -5.87 6.31
CA ASP A 31 -7.57 -5.77 6.83
C ASP A 31 -7.69 -4.72 7.96
N GLY A 32 -8.78 -3.96 7.92
CA GLY A 32 -9.03 -2.89 8.89
C GLY A 32 -8.25 -1.59 8.66
N ILE A 33 -7.39 -1.52 7.64
CA ILE A 33 -6.69 -0.30 7.24
C ILE A 33 -7.25 0.21 5.91
N ALA A 34 -7.66 1.47 5.86
CA ALA A 34 -8.33 2.05 4.68
C ALA A 34 -7.36 2.57 3.61
N ASN A 35 -6.17 2.99 4.02
CA ASN A 35 -5.18 3.67 3.18
C ASN A 35 -3.87 2.88 3.16
N PRO A 36 -3.26 2.61 1.99
CA PRO A 36 -1.98 1.92 1.96
C PRO A 36 -0.90 2.77 2.60
N ARG A 37 0.00 2.10 3.33
CA ARG A 37 1.12 2.78 4.01
C ARG A 37 2.11 3.39 3.02
N VAL A 38 2.34 2.70 1.89
CA VAL A 38 3.27 3.07 0.82
C VAL A 38 2.65 2.65 -0.52
N CYS A 39 2.76 3.50 -1.54
CA CYS A 39 2.27 3.24 -2.89
C CYS A 39 3.44 2.98 -3.86
N PRO A 40 3.20 2.48 -5.09
CA PRO A 40 4.27 2.12 -6.02
C PRO A 40 5.00 3.33 -6.61
N ASN A 41 4.43 4.54 -6.43
CA ASN A 41 5.04 5.80 -6.87
C ASN A 41 5.93 6.44 -5.79
N CYS A 42 6.04 5.83 -4.60
CA CYS A 42 6.98 6.30 -3.59
C CYS A 42 8.41 5.96 -4.01
N GLU A 43 9.19 6.96 -4.35
CA GLU A 43 10.63 6.83 -4.64
C GLU A 43 11.40 6.23 -3.44
N ASP A 44 10.96 6.57 -2.22
CA ASP A 44 11.67 6.29 -0.97
C ASP A 44 11.59 4.83 -0.46
N LYS A 45 10.85 3.93 -1.14
CA LYS A 45 10.48 2.63 -0.56
C LYS A 45 10.57 1.43 -1.51
N VAL A 46 10.90 1.62 -2.79
CA VAL A 46 11.32 0.47 -3.61
C VAL A 46 12.67 0.02 -3.05
N ARG A 47 12.70 -1.13 -2.38
CA ARG A 47 13.95 -1.72 -1.87
C ARG A 47 14.90 -1.92 -3.05
N ASP A 48 15.88 -1.04 -3.17
CA ASP A 48 17.09 -1.28 -3.96
C ASP A 48 17.78 -2.51 -3.35
N GLY A 49 17.84 -3.61 -4.09
CA GLY A 49 18.47 -4.85 -3.62
C GLY A 49 17.52 -5.98 -3.26
N ASN A 50 16.54 -6.31 -4.12
CA ASN A 50 16.15 -7.71 -4.27
C ASN A 50 17.22 -8.42 -5.11
N SER A 51 18.42 -8.58 -4.55
CA SER A 51 19.36 -9.55 -5.07
C SER A 51 18.69 -10.91 -4.93
N VAL A 52 18.45 -11.59 -6.06
CA VAL A 52 17.97 -12.97 -6.07
C VAL A 52 18.98 -13.77 -5.24
N ARG A 53 18.53 -14.39 -4.15
CA ARG A 53 19.40 -15.27 -3.38
C ARG A 53 19.72 -16.45 -4.29
N ASP A 54 20.95 -16.52 -4.77
CA ASP A 54 21.46 -17.71 -5.44
C ASP A 54 21.42 -18.86 -4.42
N VAL A 55 20.54 -19.82 -4.70
CA VAL A 55 20.43 -21.03 -3.90
C VAL A 55 21.68 -21.83 -4.18
N HIS A 56 22.59 -21.86 -3.21
CA HIS A 56 23.77 -22.70 -3.28
C HIS A 56 23.35 -24.19 -3.24
N ASN A 57 23.62 -24.86 -4.37
CA ASN A 57 23.82 -26.30 -4.58
C ASN A 57 22.59 -27.21 -4.61
#